data_AF-A2Z6L8-F1
#
_entry.id   AF-A2Z6L8-F1
#
_cell.length_a   1.000
_cell.length_b   1.000
_cell.length_c   1.000
_cell.angle_alpha   90.00
_cell.angle_beta   90.00
_cell.angle_gamma   90.00
#
_symmetry.space_group_name_H-M   'P 1'
#
loop_
_entity.id
_entity.type
_entity.pdbx_description
1 polymer ?
#
loop_
_entity_poly.entity_id
_entity_poly.type
_entity_poly.pdbx_seq_one_letter_code
_entity_poly.pdbx_strand_id
1 'polypeptide(L)'
;MPHPNIAASCSPSCLLLAVAVTFFSATASISHGAAHHARRVPAPPAACVARERDALLAFKQRVTTRDPESAISSWRRGEAAADCCQWDGVECDSRTGRVIGLDLANREFDGRTGVLDDQVSLVGDISRSLLSLEHLSDLQLGWNFLEGRTGRLPDFLGSFKRLESLGLTGIPFSGTVPPKLAK
;
A
#
# COMPACT_ATOMS: atom_id res chain seq x y z
N MET A 1 25.03 47.74 52.70
CA MET A 1 26.15 48.46 52.06
C MET A 1 26.72 47.58 50.96
N PRO A 2 27.08 48.07 49.77
CA PRO A 2 26.61 49.25 49.06
C PRO A 2 25.99 48.89 47.69
N HIS A 3 25.03 49.72 47.31
CA HIS A 3 24.63 50.10 45.94
C HIS A 3 25.77 50.96 45.30
N PRO A 4 25.75 51.51 44.05
CA PRO A 4 24.74 51.42 42.97
C PRO A 4 25.34 51.56 41.52
N ASN A 5 24.52 51.73 40.46
CA ASN A 5 24.34 52.98 39.66
C ASN A 5 25.28 53.11 38.42
N ILE A 6 24.99 53.70 37.23
CA ILE A 6 23.92 54.50 36.56
C ILE A 6 24.17 54.23 35.05
N ALA A 7 23.20 54.28 34.13
CA ALA A 7 22.84 55.48 33.36
C ALA A 7 22.26 55.02 32.00
N ALA A 8 21.39 55.73 31.30
CA ALA A 8 20.53 56.85 31.60
C ALA A 8 19.53 56.90 30.43
N SER A 9 18.27 57.17 30.74
CA SER A 9 17.30 57.69 29.78
C SER A 9 17.63 59.14 29.44
N CYS A 10 17.49 59.54 28.18
CA CYS A 10 17.14 60.92 27.84
C CYS A 10 16.48 60.99 26.45
N SER A 11 15.20 61.37 26.45
CA SER A 11 14.48 62.10 25.39
C SER A 11 14.17 63.49 25.99
N PRO A 12 13.77 64.57 25.28
CA PRO A 12 13.18 64.61 23.93
C PRO A 12 13.51 65.85 23.04
N SER A 13 12.95 65.84 21.83
CA SER A 13 12.45 66.97 21.00
C SER A 13 13.37 68.12 20.53
N CYS A 14 13.49 68.28 19.20
CA CYS A 14 13.02 69.50 18.49
C CYS A 14 13.00 69.33 16.95
N LEU A 15 11.79 69.29 16.40
CA LEU A 15 11.27 69.81 15.12
C LEU A 15 12.23 70.09 13.94
N LEU A 16 11.90 69.54 12.75
CA LEU A 16 11.41 70.34 11.61
C LEU A 16 10.85 69.44 10.49
N LEU A 17 9.68 69.87 9.96
CA LEU A 17 8.91 69.24 8.90
C LEU A 17 9.55 69.45 7.52
N ALA A 18 9.64 68.39 6.72
CA ALA A 18 9.66 68.50 5.26
C ALA A 18 8.90 67.31 4.68
N VAL A 19 7.67 67.56 4.25
CA VAL A 19 6.83 66.60 3.52
C VAL A 19 7.27 66.64 2.06
N ALA A 20 7.98 65.60 1.61
CA ALA A 20 8.21 65.36 0.19
C ALA A 20 7.18 64.35 -0.32
N VAL A 21 6.12 64.84 -0.95
CA VAL A 21 5.15 63.99 -1.67
C VAL A 21 5.82 63.57 -2.98
N THR A 22 6.37 62.36 -3.03
CA THR A 22 6.75 61.75 -4.31
C THR A 22 5.54 61.03 -4.89
N PHE A 23 4.98 61.58 -5.96
CA PHE A 23 4.00 60.88 -6.78
C PHE A 23 4.72 59.72 -7.48
N PHE A 24 4.63 58.51 -6.93
CA PHE A 24 5.04 57.30 -7.64
C PHE A 24 3.87 56.89 -8.54
N SER A 25 3.95 57.23 -9.82
CA SER A 25 3.01 56.75 -10.84
C SER A 25 3.16 55.23 -10.96
N ALA A 26 2.20 54.47 -10.42
CA ALA A 26 2.14 53.03 -10.65
C ALA A 26 1.75 52.78 -12.11
N THR A 27 2.72 52.38 -12.95
CA THR A 27 2.41 51.80 -14.25
C THR A 27 1.95 50.36 -14.02
N ALA A 28 0.68 50.10 -14.30
CA ALA A 28 0.16 48.73 -14.35
C ALA A 28 0.68 48.04 -15.62
N SER A 29 1.58 47.08 -15.47
CA SER A 29 2.00 46.21 -16.58
C SER A 29 0.89 45.21 -16.88
N ILE A 30 0.20 45.37 -18.02
CA ILE A 30 -0.75 44.38 -18.52
C ILE A 30 0.08 43.21 -19.07
N SER A 31 0.17 42.12 -18.31
CA SER A 31 0.71 40.87 -18.85
C SER A 31 -0.34 40.26 -19.78
N HIS A 32 -0.05 40.21 -21.07
CA HIS A 32 -0.82 39.39 -22.01
C HIS A 32 -0.52 37.93 -21.71
N GLY A 33 -1.42 37.27 -20.98
CA GLY A 33 -1.35 35.82 -20.77
C GLY A 33 -1.56 35.12 -22.10
N ALA A 34 -0.48 34.67 -22.73
CA ALA A 34 -0.56 33.69 -23.80
C ALA A 34 -1.19 32.43 -23.21
N ALA A 35 -2.29 31.97 -23.81
CA ALA A 35 -2.90 30.69 -23.47
C ALA A 35 -1.92 29.57 -23.85
N HIS A 36 -1.06 29.19 -22.91
CA HIS A 36 -0.29 27.97 -23.04
C HIS A 36 -1.28 26.80 -22.99
N HIS A 37 -1.30 25.99 -24.04
CA HIS A 37 -1.84 24.63 -23.93
C HIS A 37 -1.04 23.91 -22.85
N ALA A 38 -1.58 23.90 -21.63
CA ALA A 38 -1.05 23.10 -20.54
C ALA A 38 -1.17 21.64 -20.95
N ARG A 39 -0.05 21.04 -21.34
CA ARG A 39 0.08 19.61 -21.54
C ARG A 39 -0.31 18.95 -20.22
N ARG A 40 -1.46 18.25 -20.18
CA ARG A 40 -1.85 17.46 -19.02
C ARG A 40 -0.76 16.42 -18.77
N VAL A 41 -0.01 16.60 -17.70
CA VAL A 41 0.87 15.56 -17.18
C VAL A 41 -0.07 14.47 -16.64
N PRO A 42 0.05 13.21 -17.09
CA PRO A 42 -0.70 12.12 -16.50
C PRO A 42 -0.44 12.12 -15.00
N ALA A 43 -1.51 12.03 -14.20
CA ALA A 43 -1.36 11.88 -12.76
C ALA A 43 -0.48 10.64 -12.50
N PRO A 44 0.45 10.70 -11.52
CA PRO A 44 1.22 9.53 -11.15
C PRO A 44 0.27 8.38 -10.77
N PRO A 45 0.66 7.12 -11.03
CA PRO A 45 -0.12 5.96 -10.60
C PRO A 45 -0.49 6.08 -9.13
N ALA A 46 -1.71 5.68 -8.78
CA ALA A 46 -2.13 5.70 -7.39
C ALA A 46 -1.34 4.65 -6.59
N ALA A 47 -0.73 5.08 -5.48
CA ALA A 47 -0.05 4.19 -4.57
C ALA A 47 -1.05 3.31 -3.81
N CYS A 48 -0.59 2.14 -3.34
CA CYS A 48 -1.37 1.19 -2.58
C CYS A 48 -2.12 1.81 -1.39
N VAL A 49 -3.38 1.37 -1.21
CA VAL A 49 -4.19 1.73 -0.04
C VAL A 49 -3.56 1.18 1.25
N ALA A 50 -3.30 2.06 2.22
CA ALA A 50 -2.62 1.70 3.47
C ALA A 50 -3.27 0.51 4.20
N ARG A 51 -4.61 0.44 4.25
CA ARG A 51 -5.35 -0.66 4.88
C ARG A 51 -5.14 -1.99 4.16
N GLU A 52 -5.01 -1.98 2.83
CA GLU A 52 -4.79 -3.19 2.03
C GLU A 52 -3.34 -3.68 2.20
N ARG A 53 -2.36 -2.76 2.19
CA ARG A 53 -0.97 -3.06 2.57
C ARG A 53 -0.89 -3.71 3.96
N ASP A 54 -1.55 -3.13 4.95
CA ASP A 54 -1.50 -3.65 6.32
C ASP A 54 -2.17 -5.03 6.43
N ALA A 55 -3.22 -5.27 5.63
CA ALA A 55 -3.88 -6.57 5.53
C ALA A 55 -2.98 -7.67 4.91
N LEU A 56 -2.21 -7.31 3.87
CA LEU A 56 -1.20 -8.18 3.27
C LEU A 56 -0.08 -8.49 4.28
N LEU A 57 0.41 -7.51 5.02
CA LEU A 57 1.40 -7.74 6.08
C LEU A 57 0.85 -8.57 7.24
N ALA A 58 -0.43 -8.44 7.57
CA ALA A 58 -1.09 -9.29 8.54
C ALA A 58 -1.26 -10.73 8.03
N PHE A 59 -1.51 -10.91 6.73
CA PHE A 59 -1.50 -12.23 6.10
C PHE A 59 -0.09 -12.86 6.14
N LYS A 60 0.95 -12.09 5.79
CA LYS A 60 2.35 -12.54 5.86
C LYS A 60 2.76 -13.08 7.23
N GLN A 61 2.21 -12.54 8.32
CA GLN A 61 2.47 -13.04 9.68
C GLN A 61 1.85 -14.41 9.98
N ARG A 62 0.91 -14.88 9.14
CA ARG A 62 0.23 -16.18 9.28
C ARG A 62 0.83 -17.29 8.42
N VAL A 63 1.80 -16.95 7.57
CA VAL A 63 2.45 -17.89 6.67
C VAL A 63 3.96 -17.87 6.88
N THR A 64 4.59 -19.00 6.60
CA THR A 64 6.04 -19.18 6.60
C THR A 64 6.45 -19.91 5.33
N THR A 65 7.73 -19.78 4.95
CA THR A 65 8.33 -20.51 3.84
C THR A 65 9.83 -20.59 4.06
N ARG A 66 10.46 -21.63 3.53
CA ARG A 66 11.92 -21.78 3.50
C ARG A 66 12.52 -21.22 2.21
N ASP A 67 11.68 -20.90 1.23
CA ASP A 67 12.09 -20.31 -0.04
C ASP A 67 12.38 -18.81 0.12
N PRO A 68 13.65 -18.40 -0.02
CA PRO A 68 14.04 -16.99 0.07
C PRO A 68 13.51 -16.15 -1.10
N GLU A 69 13.16 -16.77 -2.23
CA GLU A 69 12.66 -16.12 -3.45
C GLU A 69 11.14 -16.11 -3.56
N SER A 70 10.45 -16.63 -2.53
CA SER A 70 8.99 -16.67 -2.49
C SER A 70 8.37 -15.27 -2.70
N ALA A 71 7.17 -15.22 -3.28
CA ALA A 71 6.49 -13.95 -3.57
C ALA A 71 6.32 -13.05 -2.33
N ILE A 72 6.20 -13.64 -1.13
CA ILE A 72 6.07 -12.87 0.12
C ILE A 72 7.40 -12.27 0.61
N SER A 73 8.54 -12.57 -0.02
CA SER A 73 9.87 -12.07 0.38
C SER A 73 9.99 -10.54 0.20
N SER A 74 9.44 -9.99 -0.88
CA SER A 74 9.47 -8.54 -1.18
C SER A 74 8.55 -7.70 -0.29
N TRP A 75 7.62 -8.34 0.42
CA TRP A 75 6.63 -7.68 1.26
C TRP A 75 7.28 -7.17 2.55
N ARG A 76 7.51 -5.86 2.67
CA ARG A 76 8.25 -5.28 3.80
C ARG A 76 7.63 -3.99 4.28
N ARG A 77 7.89 -3.66 5.55
CA ARG A 77 7.54 -2.36 6.13
C ARG A 77 8.58 -1.31 5.77
N GLY A 78 8.18 -0.04 5.82
CA GLY A 78 9.07 1.11 5.66
C GLY A 78 8.75 1.93 4.41
N GLU A 79 9.30 3.14 4.35
CA GLU A 79 9.00 4.09 3.27
C GLU A 79 9.38 3.58 1.89
N ALA A 80 10.51 2.86 1.78
CA ALA A 80 10.98 2.24 0.53
C ALA A 80 10.09 1.09 0.02
N ALA A 81 9.09 0.66 0.80
CA ALA A 81 8.11 -0.37 0.43
C ALA A 81 6.69 0.02 0.84
N ALA A 82 6.43 1.34 0.90
CA ALA A 82 5.12 1.86 1.28
C ALA A 82 4.03 1.49 0.27
N ASP A 83 4.40 1.31 -1.00
CA ASP A 83 3.50 0.91 -2.07
C ASP A 83 3.52 -0.62 -2.26
N CYS A 84 2.46 -1.28 -1.76
CA CYS A 84 2.29 -2.73 -1.91
C CYS A 84 2.08 -3.18 -3.36
N CYS A 85 1.73 -2.26 -4.27
CA CYS A 85 1.54 -2.59 -5.69
C CYS A 85 2.86 -2.89 -6.41
N GLN A 86 4.00 -2.70 -5.73
CA GLN A 86 5.33 -3.09 -6.19
C GLN A 86 5.79 -4.42 -5.57
N TRP A 87 4.96 -5.08 -4.78
CA TRP A 87 5.30 -6.36 -4.17
C TRP A 87 5.00 -7.51 -5.13
N ASP A 88 5.84 -8.55 -5.08
CA ASP A 88 5.65 -9.72 -5.92
C ASP A 88 4.32 -10.40 -5.59
N GLY A 89 3.62 -10.84 -6.63
CA GLY A 89 2.31 -11.46 -6.51
C GLY A 89 1.16 -10.50 -6.19
N VAL A 90 1.39 -9.19 -6.02
CA VAL A 90 0.34 -8.19 -5.79
C VAL A 90 0.03 -7.44 -7.08
N GLU A 91 -1.23 -7.51 -7.52
CA GLU A 91 -1.72 -6.75 -8.66
C GLU A 91 -2.69 -5.66 -8.18
N CYS A 92 -2.50 -4.43 -8.68
CA CYS A 92 -3.33 -3.28 -8.33
C CYS A 92 -3.98 -2.63 -9.55
N ASP A 93 -5.17 -2.06 -9.33
CA ASP A 93 -5.77 -1.10 -10.26
C ASP A 93 -4.91 0.17 -10.30
N SER A 94 -4.34 0.47 -11.47
CA SER A 94 -3.35 1.55 -11.67
C SER A 94 -3.89 2.96 -11.39
N ARG A 95 -5.21 3.13 -11.38
CA ARG A 95 -5.88 4.42 -11.17
C ARG A 95 -6.25 4.65 -9.71
N THR A 96 -6.53 3.59 -8.97
CA THR A 96 -7.05 3.66 -7.60
C THR A 96 -6.07 3.14 -6.55
N GLY A 97 -5.03 2.40 -6.96
CA GLY A 97 -4.07 1.77 -6.06
C GLY A 97 -4.68 0.63 -5.23
N ARG A 98 -5.86 0.14 -5.64
CA ARG A 98 -6.57 -0.95 -4.97
C ARG A 98 -6.02 -2.28 -5.41
N VAL A 99 -5.79 -3.19 -4.48
CA VAL A 99 -5.41 -4.57 -4.79
C VAL A 99 -6.58 -5.28 -5.45
N ILE A 100 -6.36 -5.75 -6.67
CA ILE A 100 -7.33 -6.50 -7.48
C ILE A 100 -6.91 -7.95 -7.68
N GLY A 101 -5.61 -8.25 -7.63
CA GLY A 101 -5.10 -9.61 -7.75
C GLY A 101 -4.08 -9.95 -6.67
N LEU A 102 -4.12 -11.19 -6.20
CA LEU A 102 -3.13 -11.78 -5.32
C LEU A 102 -2.75 -13.17 -5.85
N ASP A 103 -1.57 -13.26 -6.46
CA ASP A 103 -1.00 -14.50 -6.99
C ASP A 103 0.20 -14.95 -6.17
N LEU A 104 -0.05 -15.92 -5.29
CA LEU A 104 0.95 -16.60 -4.47
C LEU A 104 1.01 -18.08 -4.80
N ALA A 105 0.52 -18.49 -5.98
CA ALA A 105 0.57 -19.88 -6.39
C ALA A 105 2.03 -20.33 -6.51
N ASN A 106 2.36 -21.45 -5.88
CA ASN A 106 3.69 -22.02 -5.99
C ASN A 106 3.87 -22.64 -7.39
N ARG A 107 4.79 -22.07 -8.17
CA ARG A 107 5.09 -22.51 -9.55
C ARG A 107 6.22 -23.53 -9.64
N GLU A 108 6.92 -23.78 -8.54
CA GLU A 108 8.04 -24.73 -8.50
C GLU A 108 7.58 -26.18 -8.35
N PHE A 109 6.27 -26.42 -8.21
CA PHE A 109 5.72 -27.77 -8.24
C PHE A 109 5.80 -28.35 -9.66
N ASP A 110 6.87 -29.12 -9.94
CA ASP A 110 7.06 -29.79 -11.24
C ASP A 110 6.30 -31.12 -11.35
N GLY A 111 5.61 -31.55 -10.28
CA GLY A 111 4.83 -32.78 -10.22
C GLY A 111 5.65 -34.07 -10.37
N ARG A 112 6.98 -33.99 -10.53
CA ARG A 112 7.83 -35.14 -10.83
C ARG A 112 8.11 -36.01 -9.61
N THR A 113 8.15 -35.40 -8.43
CA THR A 113 8.42 -36.11 -7.17
C THR A 113 7.15 -36.55 -6.45
N GLY A 114 5.98 -36.02 -6.83
CA GLY A 114 4.70 -36.30 -6.17
C GLY A 114 4.63 -35.83 -4.71
N VAL A 115 5.67 -35.14 -4.22
CA VAL A 115 5.77 -34.58 -2.88
C VAL A 115 5.65 -33.07 -3.04
N LEU A 116 4.67 -32.46 -2.36
CA LEU A 116 4.71 -31.02 -2.09
C LEU A 116 5.97 -30.79 -1.27
N ASP A 117 7.03 -30.31 -1.91
CA ASP A 117 8.26 -29.99 -1.20
C ASP A 117 7.96 -28.84 -0.24
N ASP A 118 8.11 -29.12 1.05
CA ASP A 118 7.89 -28.15 2.12
C ASP A 118 8.95 -27.04 2.10
N GLN A 119 9.99 -27.18 1.26
CA GLN A 119 11.03 -26.18 1.08
C GLN A 119 10.56 -24.97 0.27
N VAL A 120 9.64 -25.14 -0.68
CA VAL A 120 9.23 -24.06 -1.61
C VAL A 120 7.78 -23.61 -1.45
N SER A 121 6.99 -24.33 -0.66
CA SER A 121 5.59 -23.99 -0.41
C SER A 121 5.41 -22.98 0.74
N LEU A 122 4.38 -22.14 0.62
CA LEU A 122 3.84 -21.42 1.78
C LEU A 122 3.17 -22.41 2.73
N VAL A 123 3.52 -22.32 4.01
CA VAL A 123 2.96 -23.11 5.12
C VAL A 123 2.24 -22.15 6.08
N GLY A 124 1.05 -22.51 6.56
CA GLY A 124 0.33 -21.73 7.57
C GLY A 124 -1.14 -21.51 7.23
N ASP A 125 -1.72 -20.39 7.67
CA ASP A 125 -3.16 -20.16 7.63
C ASP A 125 -3.55 -19.13 6.55
N ILE A 126 -4.66 -19.39 5.85
CA ILE A 126 -5.30 -18.40 5.00
C ILE A 126 -6.04 -17.40 5.91
N SER A 127 -5.36 -16.29 6.19
CA SER A 127 -5.85 -15.29 7.15
C SER A 127 -7.10 -14.54 6.69
N ARG A 128 -8.03 -14.29 7.62
CA ARG A 128 -9.16 -13.37 7.41
C ARG A 128 -8.75 -11.93 7.11
N SER A 129 -7.50 -11.55 7.34
CA SER A 129 -7.01 -10.21 6.98
C SER A 129 -7.23 -9.91 5.49
N LEU A 130 -7.18 -10.95 4.63
CA LEU A 130 -7.44 -10.82 3.20
C LEU A 130 -8.81 -10.23 2.87
N LEU A 131 -9.81 -10.33 3.76
CA LEU A 131 -11.13 -9.70 3.57
C LEU A 131 -11.07 -8.16 3.48
N SER A 132 -9.96 -7.54 3.89
CA SER A 132 -9.75 -6.10 3.71
C SER A 132 -9.39 -5.72 2.28
N LEU A 133 -9.06 -6.69 1.42
CA LEU A 133 -8.87 -6.52 -0.02
C LEU A 133 -10.26 -6.53 -0.70
N GLU A 134 -11.04 -5.50 -0.44
CA GLU A 134 -12.46 -5.43 -0.83
C GLU A 134 -12.69 -5.44 -2.36
N HIS A 135 -11.63 -5.13 -3.12
CA HIS A 135 -11.60 -5.08 -4.58
C HIS A 135 -10.96 -6.29 -5.25
N LEU A 136 -10.52 -7.29 -4.47
CA LEU A 136 -9.88 -8.49 -4.98
C LEU A 136 -10.83 -9.26 -5.92
N SER A 137 -10.42 -9.42 -7.17
CA SER A 137 -11.06 -10.22 -8.21
C SER A 137 -10.38 -11.57 -8.42
N ASP A 138 -9.07 -11.65 -8.17
CA ASP A 138 -8.27 -12.83 -8.48
C ASP A 138 -7.45 -13.25 -7.26
N LEU A 139 -7.66 -14.48 -6.78
CA LEU A 139 -6.90 -15.07 -5.67
C LEU A 139 -6.35 -16.43 -6.07
N GLN A 140 -5.02 -16.51 -6.24
CA GLN A 140 -4.32 -17.75 -6.57
C GLN A 140 -3.40 -18.15 -5.41
N LEU A 141 -3.69 -19.29 -4.78
CA LEU A 141 -2.93 -19.82 -3.63
C LEU A 141 -2.46 -21.27 -3.87
N GLY A 142 -2.66 -21.79 -5.08
CA GLY A 142 -2.41 -23.20 -5.40
C GLY A 142 -1.00 -23.69 -5.09
N TRP A 143 -0.88 -25.01 -4.93
CA TRP A 143 0.39 -25.72 -4.70
C TRP A 143 1.15 -25.29 -3.43
N ASN A 144 0.42 -24.71 -2.47
CA ASN A 144 0.94 -24.39 -1.15
C ASN A 144 0.43 -25.37 -0.08
N PHE A 145 1.09 -25.42 1.07
CA PHE A 145 0.70 -26.22 2.23
C PHE A 145 -0.08 -25.36 3.25
N LEU A 146 -1.17 -24.76 2.81
CA LEU A 146 -2.02 -23.89 3.63
C LEU A 146 -3.10 -24.70 4.36
N GLU A 147 -3.49 -24.23 5.54
CA GLU A 147 -4.42 -24.86 6.51
C GLU A 147 -3.97 -26.22 7.07
N GLY A 148 -2.84 -26.76 6.64
CA GLY A 148 -2.31 -28.06 7.07
C GLY A 148 -3.13 -29.27 6.58
N ARG A 149 -2.68 -30.49 6.90
CA ARG A 149 -3.22 -31.75 6.33
C ARG A 149 -4.69 -32.05 6.67
N THR A 150 -5.17 -31.50 7.79
CA THR A 150 -6.54 -31.65 8.27
C THR A 150 -7.28 -30.31 8.25
N GLY A 151 -6.69 -29.32 7.57
CA GLY A 151 -7.29 -28.02 7.34
C GLY A 151 -8.56 -28.15 6.51
N ARG A 152 -9.53 -27.28 6.77
CA ARG A 152 -10.75 -27.17 5.96
C ARG A 152 -10.67 -25.91 5.13
N LEU A 153 -11.29 -25.93 3.96
CA LEU A 153 -11.41 -24.75 3.11
C LEU A 153 -12.12 -23.63 3.89
N PRO A 154 -11.50 -22.44 4.08
CA PRO A 154 -12.10 -21.42 4.93
C PRO A 154 -13.36 -20.79 4.31
N ASP A 155 -14.51 -20.94 4.98
CA ASP A 155 -15.81 -20.40 4.57
C ASP A 155 -15.81 -18.89 4.28
N PHE A 156 -14.89 -18.14 4.90
CA PHE A 156 -14.82 -16.70 4.73
C PHE A 156 -14.40 -16.30 3.31
N LEU A 157 -13.75 -17.19 2.54
CA LEU A 157 -13.42 -16.95 1.14
C LEU A 157 -14.70 -16.68 0.31
N GLY A 158 -15.83 -17.28 0.70
CA GLY A 158 -17.14 -16.95 0.13
C GLY A 158 -17.67 -15.56 0.51
N SER A 159 -16.95 -14.75 1.29
CA SER A 159 -17.39 -13.40 1.70
C SER A 159 -16.84 -12.29 0.82
N PHE A 160 -15.85 -12.58 -0.03
CA PHE A 160 -15.39 -11.64 -1.05
C PHE A 160 -16.55 -11.23 -1.97
N LYS A 161 -16.61 -9.94 -2.28
CA LYS A 161 -17.73 -9.34 -3.02
C LYS A 161 -17.48 -9.25 -4.52
N ARG A 162 -16.20 -9.28 -4.91
CA ARG A 162 -15.74 -9.07 -6.29
C ARG A 162 -14.86 -10.21 -6.81
N LEU A 163 -14.67 -11.26 -6.02
CA LEU A 163 -13.85 -12.40 -6.41
C LEU A 163 -14.52 -13.15 -7.57
N GLU A 164 -13.79 -13.24 -8.67
CA GLU A 164 -14.20 -13.91 -9.91
C GLU A 164 -13.38 -15.18 -10.14
N SER A 165 -12.11 -15.17 -9.74
CA SER A 165 -11.19 -16.30 -9.90
C SER A 165 -10.60 -16.73 -8.56
N LEU A 166 -10.71 -18.03 -8.25
CA LEU A 166 -10.17 -18.63 -7.04
C LEU A 166 -9.39 -19.91 -7.36
N GLY A 167 -8.06 -19.83 -7.29
CA GLY A 167 -7.15 -20.95 -7.52
C GLY A 167 -6.67 -21.57 -6.21
N LEU A 168 -7.10 -22.81 -5.97
CA LEU A 168 -6.79 -23.56 -4.74
C LEU A 168 -6.21 -24.96 -5.01
N THR A 169 -5.92 -25.25 -6.28
CA THR A 169 -5.41 -26.55 -6.74
C THR A 169 -4.17 -26.97 -5.95
N GLY A 170 -4.11 -28.23 -5.52
CA GLY A 170 -2.93 -28.79 -4.87
C GLY A 170 -2.76 -28.42 -3.39
N ILE A 171 -3.66 -27.63 -2.79
CA ILE A 171 -3.67 -27.39 -1.33
C ILE A 171 -4.30 -28.61 -0.63
N PRO A 172 -3.75 -29.11 0.50
CA PRO A 172 -4.19 -30.33 1.16
C PRO A 172 -5.47 -30.15 2.00
N PHE A 173 -6.50 -29.50 1.47
CA PHE A 173 -7.78 -29.35 2.17
C PHE A 173 -8.44 -30.71 2.42
N SER A 174 -9.11 -30.79 3.56
CA SER A 174 -9.95 -31.91 3.96
C SER A 174 -11.41 -31.47 4.11
N GLY A 175 -12.33 -32.42 4.11
CA GLY A 175 -13.77 -32.17 4.28
C GLY A 175 -14.47 -31.69 3.01
N THR A 176 -15.59 -30.97 3.19
CA THR A 176 -16.47 -30.54 2.10
C THR A 176 -16.26 -29.08 1.74
N VAL A 177 -16.59 -28.72 0.50
CA VAL A 177 -16.63 -27.31 0.06
C VAL A 177 -17.72 -26.56 0.85
N PRO A 178 -17.38 -25.43 1.52
CA PRO A 178 -18.37 -24.64 2.23
C PRO A 178 -19.41 -24.04 1.30
N PRO A 179 -20.72 -24.05 1.66
CA PRO A 179 -21.79 -23.51 0.82
C PRO A 179 -21.60 -22.04 0.42
N LYS A 180 -20.90 -21.25 1.25
CA LYS A 180 -20.62 -19.84 0.96
C LYS A 180 -19.78 -19.61 -0.31
N LEU A 181 -19.07 -20.63 -0.79
CA LEU A 181 -18.29 -20.57 -2.02
C LEU A 181 -19.10 -20.95 -3.27
N ALA A 182 -20.27 -21.57 -3.12
CA ALA A 182 -21.11 -22.00 -4.24
C ALA A 182 -22.04 -20.88 -4.74
N LYS A 183 -21.48 -19.71 -5.03
CA LYS A 183 -22.23 -18.54 -5.50
C LYS A 183 -22.45 -18.55 -7.01
#